data_AF-A0A927TTS6-F1
#
_entry.id   AF-A0A927TTS6-F1
#
_cell.length_a   1.000
_cell.length_b   1.000
_cell.length_c   1.000
_cell.angle_alpha   90.00
_cell.angle_beta   90.00
_cell.angle_gamma   90.00
#
_symmetry.space_group_name_H-M   'P 1'
#
loop_
_entity.id
_entity.type
_entity.pdbx_description
1 polymer ?
#
loop_
_entity_poly.entity_id
_entity_poly.type
_entity_poly.pdbx_seq_one_letter_code
_entity_poly.pdbx_strand_id
1 'polypeptide(L)'
;MRKKLLVMLMTLCMLVVLAACGNVDNTEEAEQSAETVEENEDDEDEPATDSDTAEETSDDTQNEEQDESRTEEQEDGQGQSQDGSQSEEQPASNPNLIVDAEYANLQESTGFEFESNGDGTCTLTGIGDCTDSDIVIPEKSPEGDTVTMIAEDAFYRAEDISSIIFAGRTMELDSGAFESCEAERIVITGCDMVIGEYAFSYCDDVEEVYISGSNIEVDNYAFYNTGNDIVMEIVNCSGTLKEDAFQSCAVLQLTISESTLELDEYVFSYCDDMEAVAFDNCTVEIEAYAFYNSGDDASVTFTNSEININDKAFQSCSLATLNITGCETVLGEYTFSYCEDLTEVIIGAGNIEIGSYCFYNCTSLVNVSIAADSEDDSLALVIDDKAFQSCSVQNVIIGRGNTEIGDYAFSYCEDLVSVDIRGVLADMEDYVFYNCPEELVILYNGESYDGESIENAM
;
A
#
# COMPACT_ATOMS: atom_id res chain seq x y z
N MET A 1 9.69 -28.06 10.28
CA MET A 1 8.52 -28.85 10.75
C MET A 1 7.75 -28.22 11.91
N ARG A 2 8.37 -27.79 13.03
CA ARG A 2 7.61 -27.18 14.15
C ARG A 2 7.15 -25.73 13.94
N LYS A 3 7.88 -24.92 13.14
CA LYS A 3 7.43 -23.57 12.74
C LYS A 3 6.29 -23.64 11.70
N LYS A 4 6.45 -24.46 10.64
CA LYS A 4 5.39 -24.70 9.63
C LYS A 4 4.06 -25.23 10.21
N LEU A 5 4.09 -26.08 11.26
CA LEU A 5 2.87 -26.56 11.92
C LEU A 5 2.23 -25.50 12.84
N LEU A 6 2.99 -24.51 13.32
CA LEU A 6 2.47 -23.43 14.16
C LEU A 6 1.75 -22.37 13.31
N VAL A 7 2.33 -22.03 12.14
CA VAL A 7 1.72 -21.14 11.14
C VAL A 7 0.42 -21.73 10.62
N MET A 8 0.44 -23.02 10.23
CA MET A 8 -0.76 -23.74 9.76
C MET A 8 -1.88 -23.88 10.83
N LEU A 9 -1.53 -23.84 12.12
CA LEU A 9 -2.51 -23.86 13.21
C LEU A 9 -3.08 -22.47 13.52
N MET A 10 -2.35 -21.39 13.19
CA MET A 10 -2.80 -20.01 13.39
C MET A 10 -3.71 -19.56 12.25
N THR A 11 -3.40 -19.90 11.00
CA THR A 11 -4.28 -19.65 9.84
C THR A 11 -5.61 -20.40 9.93
N LEU A 12 -5.60 -21.65 10.40
CA LEU A 12 -6.85 -22.41 10.62
C LEU A 12 -7.71 -21.84 11.77
N CYS A 13 -7.10 -21.16 12.76
CA CYS A 13 -7.84 -20.49 13.82
C CYS A 13 -8.47 -19.18 13.36
N MET A 14 -7.86 -18.46 12.41
CA MET A 14 -8.38 -17.19 11.87
C MET A 14 -9.58 -17.40 10.93
N LEU A 15 -9.58 -18.47 10.13
CA LEU A 15 -10.74 -18.87 9.30
C LEU A 15 -12.02 -19.14 10.12
N VAL A 16 -11.90 -19.50 11.39
CA VAL A 16 -13.06 -19.73 12.28
C VAL A 16 -13.60 -18.42 12.87
N VAL A 17 -12.82 -17.35 12.92
CA VAL A 17 -13.26 -16.04 13.44
C VAL A 17 -14.03 -15.25 12.37
N LEU A 18 -13.61 -15.30 11.11
CA LEU A 18 -14.32 -14.66 9.99
C LEU A 18 -15.73 -15.23 9.76
N ALA A 19 -15.95 -16.53 10.01
CA ALA A 19 -17.27 -17.15 9.89
C ALA A 19 -18.27 -16.78 11.01
N ALA A 20 -17.85 -16.02 12.04
CA ALA A 20 -18.70 -15.65 13.17
C ALA A 20 -19.27 -14.22 13.09
N CYS A 21 -18.81 -13.38 12.15
CA CYS A 21 -19.26 -11.98 12.04
C CYS A 21 -20.27 -11.72 10.91
N GLY A 22 -20.49 -12.68 10.00
CA GLY A 22 -21.48 -12.56 8.93
C GLY A 22 -22.74 -13.38 9.21
N ASN A 23 -23.70 -12.86 9.99
CA ASN A 23 -25.13 -13.11 9.77
C ASN A 23 -26.08 -12.41 10.78
N VAL A 24 -27.11 -11.80 10.20
CA VAL A 24 -28.46 -11.43 10.70
C VAL A 24 -28.74 -9.96 11.09
N ASP A 25 -29.15 -9.21 10.06
CA ASP A 25 -30.45 -8.52 9.85
C ASP A 25 -31.10 -7.62 10.94
N ASN A 26 -31.20 -6.35 10.55
CA ASN A 26 -32.34 -5.42 10.62
C ASN A 26 -33.67 -5.93 11.25
N THR A 27 -34.12 -5.30 12.35
CA THR A 27 -35.54 -4.97 12.61
C THR A 27 -35.67 -3.80 13.60
N GLU A 28 -36.50 -2.83 13.24
CA GLU A 28 -36.92 -1.66 14.04
C GLU A 28 -37.92 -1.99 15.18
N GLU A 29 -37.97 -1.03 16.13
CA GLU A 29 -39.02 -0.67 17.09
C GLU A 29 -39.07 -1.29 18.51
N ALA A 30 -38.71 -0.43 19.47
CA ALA A 30 -39.55 0.10 20.57
C ALA A 30 -39.27 -0.30 22.04
N GLU A 31 -38.97 0.77 22.80
CA GLU A 31 -39.37 1.12 24.18
C GLU A 31 -38.69 0.49 25.43
N GLN A 32 -37.97 1.38 26.13
CA GLN A 32 -38.02 1.70 27.57
C GLN A 32 -38.01 0.57 28.62
N SER A 33 -36.95 0.54 29.44
CA SER A 33 -36.92 1.05 30.84
C SER A 33 -36.12 0.17 31.83
N ALA A 34 -35.57 0.90 32.82
CA ALA A 34 -35.19 0.51 34.17
C ALA A 34 -33.71 0.15 34.46
N GLU A 35 -33.04 1.16 35.04
CA GLU A 35 -32.10 1.12 36.17
C GLU A 35 -31.94 -0.24 36.89
N THR A 36 -30.70 -0.61 37.23
CA THR A 36 -30.23 -0.52 38.62
C THR A 36 -28.71 -0.75 38.75
N VAL A 37 -28.11 0.13 39.54
CA VAL A 37 -26.76 0.16 40.10
C VAL A 37 -26.56 -1.01 41.08
N GLU A 38 -25.41 -1.66 41.08
CA GLU A 38 -24.77 -2.14 42.32
C GLU A 38 -23.25 -1.97 42.26
N GLU A 39 -22.78 -1.05 43.10
CA GLU A 39 -21.42 -0.92 43.62
C GLU A 39 -21.09 -2.11 44.54
N ASN A 40 -19.81 -2.49 44.63
CA ASN A 40 -19.15 -3.08 45.82
C ASN A 40 -17.64 -2.82 45.61
N GLU A 41 -17.08 -1.77 46.20
CA GLU A 41 -16.49 -1.68 47.55
C GLU A 41 -15.28 -2.59 47.80
N ASP A 42 -14.21 -1.89 48.22
CA ASP A 42 -12.87 -2.27 48.60
C ASP A 42 -12.80 -3.29 49.76
N ASP A 43 -11.68 -4.01 49.88
CA ASP A 43 -10.89 -4.03 51.13
C ASP A 43 -9.57 -4.82 50.99
N GLU A 44 -8.49 -4.10 51.35
CA GLU A 44 -7.32 -4.48 52.17
C GLU A 44 -6.45 -5.72 51.80
N ASP A 45 -5.17 -5.49 51.50
CA ASP A 45 -4.07 -5.57 52.50
C ASP A 45 -2.67 -5.55 51.82
N GLU A 46 -1.84 -4.56 52.17
CA GLU A 46 -0.38 -4.66 52.06
C GLU A 46 0.19 -5.48 53.25
N PRO A 47 1.47 -5.91 53.20
CA PRO A 47 2.49 -5.04 53.80
C PRO A 47 3.84 -4.99 53.06
N ALA A 48 4.45 -3.81 53.17
CA ALA A 48 5.82 -3.45 52.82
C ALA A 48 6.92 -4.23 53.55
N THR A 49 8.13 -4.28 52.94
CA THR A 49 9.42 -4.07 53.64
C THR A 49 10.47 -3.45 52.73
N ASP A 50 10.88 -2.23 53.11
CA ASP A 50 12.19 -1.52 53.02
C ASP A 50 13.45 -2.32 52.60
N SER A 51 14.35 -1.70 51.80
CA SER A 51 15.46 -0.87 52.34
C SER A 51 16.54 -0.52 51.29
N ASP A 52 16.89 0.78 51.25
CA ASP A 52 18.25 1.38 51.19
C ASP A 52 19.15 1.23 49.93
N THR A 53 19.32 2.26 49.08
CA THR A 53 20.17 3.50 49.13
C THR A 53 21.66 3.35 48.79
N ALA A 54 22.13 4.15 47.80
CA ALA A 54 23.35 4.99 47.76
C ALA A 54 23.62 5.39 46.28
N GLU A 55 23.39 6.62 45.83
CA GLU A 55 24.30 7.80 45.82
C GLU A 55 25.70 7.58 45.21
N GLU A 56 25.96 8.23 44.06
CA GLU A 56 26.93 9.35 43.85
C GLU A 56 27.13 9.57 42.33
N THR A 57 26.75 10.74 41.76
CA THR A 57 27.58 11.89 41.28
C THR A 57 28.66 11.53 40.24
N SER A 58 28.93 12.27 39.15
CA SER A 58 29.02 13.71 38.93
C SER A 58 29.33 14.03 37.45
N ASP A 59 29.02 15.27 37.03
CA ASP A 59 29.79 16.16 36.12
C ASP A 59 30.02 15.76 34.65
N ASP A 60 30.08 16.65 33.66
CA ASP A 60 29.83 18.09 33.47
C ASP A 60 30.15 18.30 31.98
N THR A 61 29.38 19.11 31.24
CA THR A 61 29.97 19.91 30.15
C THR A 61 29.07 21.10 29.83
N GLN A 62 29.50 22.28 30.30
CA GLN A 62 29.17 23.58 29.72
C GLN A 62 30.31 24.00 28.77
N ASN A 63 29.97 24.51 27.58
CA ASN A 63 30.28 25.88 27.16
C ASN A 63 30.00 26.11 25.66
N GLU A 64 28.97 26.93 25.41
CA GLU A 64 28.94 28.16 24.60
C GLU A 64 30.32 28.83 24.38
N GLU A 65 30.65 29.60 23.33
CA GLU A 65 29.88 30.45 22.42
C GLU A 65 30.87 31.08 21.39
N GLN A 66 30.34 31.62 20.29
CA GLN A 66 30.78 32.87 19.60
C GLN A 66 32.14 32.92 18.87
N ASP A 67 32.37 33.65 17.77
CA ASP A 67 31.56 34.47 16.87
C ASP A 67 32.49 34.95 15.71
N GLU A 68 31.88 35.51 14.68
CA GLU A 68 32.34 36.64 13.89
C GLU A 68 33.38 36.46 12.75
N SER A 69 32.81 36.46 11.53
CA SER A 69 32.82 37.63 10.63
C SER A 69 33.64 37.58 9.32
N ARG A 70 32.95 38.14 8.31
CA ARG A 70 33.39 39.12 7.30
C ARG A 70 33.88 38.66 5.91
N THR A 71 33.04 39.00 4.91
CA THR A 71 33.29 39.82 3.67
C THR A 71 34.45 39.43 2.76
N GLU A 72 34.43 39.53 1.43
CA GLU A 72 33.51 39.94 0.36
C GLU A 72 34.34 39.72 -0.93
N GLU A 73 33.68 39.88 -2.08
CA GLU A 73 34.22 40.33 -3.37
C GLU A 73 34.68 39.33 -4.45
N GLN A 74 34.05 39.57 -5.60
CA GLN A 74 34.25 39.06 -6.94
C GLN A 74 35.58 39.56 -7.54
N GLU A 75 36.22 38.75 -8.39
CA GLU A 75 36.98 39.26 -9.53
C GLU A 75 36.72 38.41 -10.79
N ASP A 76 36.35 39.11 -11.86
CA ASP A 76 36.36 38.68 -13.26
C ASP A 76 37.81 38.45 -13.73
N GLY A 77 38.04 37.37 -14.50
CA GLY A 77 39.33 37.15 -15.15
C GLY A 77 39.31 36.04 -16.20
N GLN A 78 39.18 36.43 -17.48
CA GLN A 78 39.35 35.56 -18.64
C GLN A 78 40.78 34.97 -18.70
N GLY A 79 40.88 33.65 -18.89
CA GLY A 79 42.14 32.97 -19.20
C GLY A 79 41.89 31.59 -19.79
N GLN A 80 42.15 31.43 -21.09
CA GLN A 80 42.09 30.15 -21.80
C GLN A 80 43.16 29.17 -21.28
N SER A 81 42.74 27.93 -20.98
CA SER A 81 43.59 26.75 -21.14
C SER A 81 42.70 25.52 -21.38
N GLN A 82 42.95 24.85 -22.50
CA GLN A 82 42.39 23.54 -22.83
C GLN A 82 42.90 22.51 -21.82
N ASP A 83 41.99 21.78 -21.17
CA ASP A 83 42.22 20.39 -20.81
C ASP A 83 40.87 19.66 -20.76
N GLY A 84 40.86 18.42 -21.22
CA GLY A 84 39.67 17.64 -21.46
C GLY A 84 39.06 17.09 -20.17
N SER A 85 37.76 17.31 -20.00
CA SER A 85 36.86 16.30 -19.46
C SER A 85 35.49 16.55 -20.07
N GLN A 86 34.97 15.56 -20.79
CA GLN A 86 33.57 15.53 -21.18
C GLN A 86 32.80 15.29 -19.87
N SER A 87 32.11 16.32 -19.38
CA SER A 87 30.95 16.11 -18.53
C SER A 87 29.85 15.56 -19.44
N GLU A 88 29.70 14.24 -19.43
CA GLU A 88 28.47 13.62 -19.92
C GLU A 88 27.35 14.04 -18.97
N GLU A 89 26.46 14.90 -19.45
CA GLU A 89 25.09 14.94 -18.98
C GLU A 89 24.54 13.52 -19.07
N GLN A 90 24.24 12.91 -17.92
CA GLN A 90 23.46 11.69 -17.91
C GLN A 90 22.09 11.97 -18.53
N PRO A 91 21.65 11.23 -19.55
CA PRO A 91 20.23 11.13 -19.80
C PRO A 91 19.65 10.24 -18.70
N ALA A 92 18.61 10.72 -18.01
CA ALA A 92 17.73 9.87 -17.22
C ALA A 92 17.06 8.88 -18.19
N SER A 93 17.59 7.66 -18.26
CA SER A 93 16.96 6.54 -18.93
C SER A 93 16.10 5.81 -17.91
N ASN A 94 14.78 5.79 -18.11
CA ASN A 94 13.91 4.81 -17.50
C ASN A 94 14.35 3.41 -18.00
N PRO A 95 14.90 2.54 -17.13
CA PRO A 95 15.40 1.22 -17.55
C PRO A 95 14.30 0.25 -18.01
N ASN A 96 13.02 0.54 -17.73
CA ASN A 96 11.91 -0.39 -18.01
C ASN A 96 11.42 -0.38 -19.47
N LEU A 97 11.98 0.46 -20.35
CA LEU A 97 11.66 0.46 -21.79
C LEU A 97 12.58 -0.43 -22.64
N ILE A 98 13.58 -1.09 -22.04
CA ILE A 98 14.49 -2.01 -22.77
C ILE A 98 14.00 -3.46 -22.70
N VAL A 99 13.20 -3.83 -21.70
CA VAL A 99 12.86 -5.22 -21.36
C VAL A 99 11.88 -5.86 -22.36
N ASP A 100 10.81 -5.16 -22.75
CA ASP A 100 9.77 -5.71 -23.65
C ASP A 100 10.28 -6.12 -25.04
N ALA A 101 11.17 -5.30 -25.62
CA ALA A 101 11.73 -5.57 -26.93
C ALA A 101 12.64 -6.81 -26.91
N GLU A 102 13.22 -7.16 -25.76
CA GLU A 102 14.04 -8.34 -25.61
C GLU A 102 13.17 -9.61 -25.55
N TYR A 103 12.08 -9.58 -24.78
CA TYR A 103 11.14 -10.71 -24.67
C TYR A 103 10.47 -11.08 -25.98
N ALA A 104 10.09 -10.10 -26.80
CA ALA A 104 9.46 -10.35 -28.10
C ALA A 104 10.35 -11.09 -29.12
N ASN A 105 11.66 -11.17 -28.87
CA ASN A 105 12.63 -11.82 -29.73
C ASN A 105 13.16 -13.16 -29.19
N LEU A 106 12.66 -13.63 -28.04
CA LEU A 106 13.06 -14.90 -27.47
C LEU A 106 12.62 -16.08 -28.34
N GLN A 107 13.44 -17.12 -28.33
CA GLN A 107 13.09 -18.36 -29.01
C GLN A 107 12.06 -19.12 -28.17
N GLU A 108 10.92 -19.47 -28.79
CA GLU A 108 9.89 -20.27 -28.16
C GLU A 108 10.43 -21.65 -27.75
N SER A 109 10.02 -22.11 -26.56
CA SER A 109 10.37 -23.41 -26.03
C SER A 109 9.66 -24.53 -26.78
N THR A 110 10.24 -25.73 -26.73
CA THR A 110 9.70 -26.91 -27.44
C THR A 110 9.65 -28.11 -26.51
N GLY A 111 8.88 -29.14 -26.90
CA GLY A 111 8.75 -30.38 -26.13
C GLY A 111 7.43 -30.50 -25.35
N PHE A 112 6.59 -29.46 -25.35
CA PHE A 112 5.27 -29.48 -24.71
C PHE A 112 4.29 -30.45 -25.36
N GLU A 113 3.29 -30.85 -24.58
CA GLU A 113 2.15 -31.65 -25.04
C GLU A 113 0.97 -30.75 -25.40
N PHE A 114 0.31 -31.06 -26.53
CA PHE A 114 -0.81 -30.28 -27.04
C PHE A 114 -2.00 -31.17 -27.41
N GLU A 115 -3.21 -30.63 -27.24
CA GLU A 115 -4.45 -31.18 -27.78
C GLU A 115 -5.10 -30.18 -28.75
N SER A 116 -5.41 -30.62 -29.98
CA SER A 116 -6.08 -29.77 -30.98
C SER A 116 -7.56 -29.63 -30.66
N ASN A 117 -8.06 -28.39 -30.71
CA ASN A 117 -9.48 -28.09 -30.51
C ASN A 117 -10.32 -28.30 -31.79
N GLY A 118 -9.67 -28.60 -32.92
CA GLY A 118 -10.32 -28.89 -34.20
C GLY A 118 -10.82 -27.66 -34.98
N ASP A 119 -10.52 -26.45 -34.49
CA ASP A 119 -10.89 -25.17 -35.11
C ASP A 119 -9.68 -24.31 -35.51
N GLY A 120 -8.47 -24.88 -35.47
CA GLY A 120 -7.20 -24.17 -35.71
C GLY A 120 -6.57 -23.60 -34.44
N THR A 121 -7.15 -23.87 -33.27
CA THR A 121 -6.55 -23.64 -31.96
C THR A 121 -6.19 -24.96 -31.27
N CYS A 122 -5.38 -24.89 -30.22
CA CYS A 122 -4.99 -26.00 -29.39
C CYS A 122 -4.80 -25.55 -27.93
N THR A 123 -4.89 -26.53 -27.05
CA THR A 123 -4.60 -26.40 -25.62
C THR A 123 -3.24 -27.03 -25.33
N LEU A 124 -2.37 -26.33 -24.61
CA LEU A 124 -1.14 -26.89 -24.06
C LEU A 124 -1.50 -27.65 -22.78
N THR A 125 -1.34 -28.96 -22.82
CA THR A 125 -1.85 -29.89 -21.80
C THR A 125 -0.79 -30.38 -20.81
N GLY A 126 0.49 -30.12 -21.09
CA GLY A 126 1.58 -30.52 -20.20
C GLY A 126 2.95 -30.04 -20.62
N ILE A 127 3.87 -29.96 -19.64
CA ILE A 127 5.29 -29.61 -19.87
C ILE A 127 6.01 -30.60 -20.83
N GLY A 128 5.57 -31.85 -20.86
CA GLY A 128 6.08 -32.87 -21.79
C GLY A 128 7.57 -33.17 -21.63
N ASP A 129 8.29 -33.19 -22.76
CA ASP A 129 9.74 -33.39 -22.84
C ASP A 129 10.53 -32.07 -22.80
N CYS A 130 9.89 -30.93 -22.47
CA CYS A 130 10.58 -29.65 -22.37
C CYS A 130 11.63 -29.70 -21.23
N THR A 131 12.82 -29.17 -21.51
CA THR A 131 13.93 -29.11 -20.55
C THR A 131 14.53 -27.71 -20.45
N ASP A 132 13.84 -26.72 -21.00
CA ASP A 132 14.30 -25.33 -20.93
C ASP A 132 14.04 -24.81 -19.52
N SER A 133 15.02 -24.10 -18.93
CA SER A 133 14.82 -23.41 -17.66
C SER A 133 14.08 -22.08 -17.85
N ASP A 134 14.31 -21.42 -18.98
CA ASP A 134 13.55 -20.25 -19.42
C ASP A 134 12.45 -20.73 -20.38
N ILE A 135 11.27 -20.96 -19.85
CA ILE A 135 10.10 -21.44 -20.58
C ILE A 135 9.45 -20.27 -21.31
N VAL A 136 9.58 -20.26 -22.63
CA VAL A 136 8.90 -19.30 -23.50
C VAL A 136 7.69 -19.99 -24.13
N ILE A 137 6.49 -19.63 -23.67
CA ILE A 137 5.24 -20.27 -24.11
C ILE A 137 5.02 -20.00 -25.61
N PRO A 138 4.85 -21.04 -26.45
CA PRO A 138 4.80 -20.87 -27.90
C PRO A 138 3.46 -20.32 -28.38
N GLU A 139 3.47 -19.53 -29.47
CA GLU A 139 2.24 -19.06 -30.13
C GLU A 139 1.50 -20.20 -30.84
N LYS A 140 2.26 -21.19 -31.32
CA LYS A 140 1.78 -22.29 -32.18
C LYS A 140 2.27 -23.64 -31.69
N SER A 141 1.41 -24.65 -31.77
CA SER A 141 1.83 -26.05 -31.70
C SER A 141 2.73 -26.44 -32.89
N PRO A 142 3.47 -27.56 -32.83
CA PRO A 142 4.23 -28.10 -33.96
C PRO A 142 3.39 -28.35 -35.22
N GLU A 143 2.09 -28.61 -35.05
CA GLU A 143 1.09 -28.82 -36.09
C GLU A 143 0.59 -27.49 -36.71
N GLY A 144 0.87 -26.36 -36.08
CA GLY A 144 0.51 -25.01 -36.54
C GLY A 144 -0.80 -24.47 -36.00
N ASP A 145 -1.46 -25.18 -35.08
CA ASP A 145 -2.64 -24.66 -34.35
C ASP A 145 -2.20 -23.59 -33.34
N THR A 146 -2.98 -22.51 -33.19
CA THR A 146 -2.71 -21.44 -32.19
C THR A 146 -2.89 -21.96 -30.78
N VAL A 147 -1.93 -21.73 -29.89
CA VAL A 147 -2.09 -22.02 -28.47
C VAL A 147 -2.96 -20.94 -27.84
N THR A 148 -4.12 -21.31 -27.31
CA THR A 148 -5.07 -20.36 -26.70
C THR A 148 -5.40 -20.67 -25.25
N MET A 149 -4.92 -21.81 -24.74
CA MET A 149 -5.18 -22.25 -23.37
C MET A 149 -4.01 -23.09 -22.85
N ILE A 150 -3.70 -22.94 -21.57
CA ILE A 150 -2.92 -23.91 -20.80
C ILE A 150 -3.90 -24.62 -19.87
N ALA A 151 -3.95 -25.94 -19.98
CA ALA A 151 -4.91 -26.76 -19.26
C ALA A 151 -4.69 -26.77 -17.75
N GLU A 152 -5.73 -27.21 -17.04
CA GLU A 152 -5.68 -27.50 -15.61
C GLU A 152 -4.45 -28.37 -15.29
N ASP A 153 -3.68 -27.97 -14.28
CA ASP A 153 -2.48 -28.67 -13.79
C ASP A 153 -1.36 -28.93 -14.82
N ALA A 154 -1.35 -28.28 -15.98
CA ALA A 154 -0.39 -28.60 -17.06
C ALA A 154 1.10 -28.51 -16.65
N PHE A 155 1.42 -27.61 -15.73
CA PHE A 155 2.74 -27.41 -15.13
C PHE A 155 2.71 -27.57 -13.61
N TYR A 156 1.72 -28.31 -13.07
CA TYR A 156 1.62 -28.56 -11.64
C TYR A 156 2.93 -29.16 -11.10
N ARG A 157 3.55 -28.46 -10.14
CA ARG A 157 4.81 -28.85 -9.50
C ARG A 157 5.96 -29.07 -10.49
N ALA A 158 5.97 -28.31 -11.59
CA ALA A 158 7.13 -28.29 -12.47
C ALA A 158 8.33 -27.69 -11.72
N GLU A 159 9.47 -28.37 -11.79
CA GLU A 159 10.70 -28.06 -11.06
C GLU A 159 11.76 -27.51 -12.03
N ASP A 160 12.84 -26.91 -11.52
CA ASP A 160 14.00 -26.41 -12.29
C ASP A 160 13.64 -25.30 -13.32
N ILE A 161 12.70 -24.38 -13.00
CA ILE A 161 12.25 -23.31 -13.89
C ILE A 161 12.83 -21.96 -13.44
N SER A 162 13.65 -21.32 -14.27
CA SER A 162 14.14 -19.95 -14.02
C SER A 162 13.12 -18.90 -14.43
N SER A 163 12.41 -19.10 -15.53
CA SER A 163 11.37 -18.14 -15.94
C SER A 163 10.24 -18.79 -16.73
N ILE A 164 9.03 -18.24 -16.57
CA ILE A 164 7.88 -18.50 -17.43
C ILE A 164 7.55 -17.19 -18.16
N ILE A 165 7.58 -17.23 -19.49
CA ILE A 165 7.50 -16.05 -20.33
C ILE A 165 6.35 -16.18 -21.31
N PHE A 166 5.41 -15.24 -21.20
CA PHE A 166 4.33 -14.98 -22.13
C PHE A 166 4.62 -13.67 -22.86
N ALA A 167 4.80 -13.73 -24.18
CA ALA A 167 5.08 -12.55 -25.00
C ALA A 167 4.11 -12.48 -26.18
N GLY A 168 3.27 -11.44 -26.26
CA GLY A 168 2.34 -11.26 -27.37
C GLY A 168 1.27 -12.35 -27.45
N ARG A 169 0.80 -12.88 -26.30
CA ARG A 169 -0.12 -14.02 -26.24
C ARG A 169 -1.55 -13.56 -25.97
N THR A 170 -2.50 -14.23 -26.59
CA THR A 170 -3.92 -14.14 -26.22
C THR A 170 -4.35 -15.52 -25.73
N MET A 171 -4.46 -15.71 -24.42
CA MET A 171 -4.70 -17.04 -23.85
C MET A 171 -5.30 -17.04 -22.45
N GLU A 172 -5.84 -18.19 -22.07
CA GLU A 172 -6.35 -18.49 -20.73
C GLU A 172 -5.45 -19.51 -20.04
N LEU A 173 -5.16 -19.29 -18.77
CA LEU A 173 -4.62 -20.30 -17.88
C LEU A 173 -5.80 -20.89 -17.11
N ASP A 174 -6.04 -22.18 -17.29
CA ASP A 174 -7.06 -22.87 -16.52
C ASP A 174 -6.57 -23.08 -15.07
N SER A 175 -7.46 -23.56 -14.20
CA SER A 175 -7.18 -23.64 -12.77
C SER A 175 -5.92 -24.45 -12.46
N GLY A 176 -5.07 -23.93 -11.56
CA GLY A 176 -3.85 -24.63 -11.13
C GLY A 176 -2.83 -24.89 -12.25
N ALA A 177 -2.93 -24.24 -13.41
CA ALA A 177 -2.07 -24.47 -14.57
C ALA A 177 -0.56 -24.53 -14.25
N PHE A 178 -0.09 -23.75 -13.28
CA PHE A 178 1.27 -23.70 -12.75
C PHE A 178 1.32 -23.81 -11.22
N GLU A 179 0.29 -24.36 -10.57
CA GLU A 179 0.24 -24.45 -9.11
C GLU A 179 1.48 -25.21 -8.58
N SER A 180 2.08 -24.65 -7.53
CA SER A 180 3.27 -25.18 -6.86
C SER A 180 4.50 -25.38 -7.77
N CYS A 181 4.60 -24.66 -8.89
CA CYS A 181 5.80 -24.69 -9.72
C CYS A 181 6.96 -23.93 -9.07
N GLU A 182 8.19 -24.37 -9.33
CA GLU A 182 9.42 -23.78 -8.79
C GLU A 182 9.99 -22.72 -9.77
N ALA A 183 9.12 -21.87 -10.30
CA ALA A 183 9.52 -20.80 -11.21
C ALA A 183 10.06 -19.59 -10.43
N GLU A 184 11.26 -19.11 -10.77
CA GLU A 184 11.85 -17.92 -10.12
C GLU A 184 11.26 -16.58 -10.65
N ARG A 185 10.89 -16.53 -11.94
CA ARG A 185 10.36 -15.32 -12.60
C ARG A 185 9.12 -15.61 -13.45
N ILE A 186 8.13 -14.73 -13.39
CA ILE A 186 6.98 -14.73 -14.29
C ILE A 186 6.98 -13.44 -15.12
N VAL A 187 6.90 -13.57 -16.44
CA VAL A 187 6.91 -12.45 -17.39
C VAL A 187 5.69 -12.51 -18.28
N ILE A 188 4.89 -11.45 -18.30
CA ILE A 188 3.71 -11.30 -19.16
C ILE A 188 3.81 -9.97 -19.89
N THR A 189 4.15 -10.00 -21.19
CA THR A 189 4.35 -8.79 -21.97
C THR A 189 3.53 -8.76 -23.26
N GLY A 190 2.83 -7.67 -23.51
CA GLY A 190 2.01 -7.49 -24.72
C GLY A 190 0.86 -8.50 -24.84
N CYS A 191 0.32 -9.01 -23.74
CA CYS A 191 -0.64 -10.12 -23.72
C CYS A 191 -2.09 -9.66 -23.46
N ASP A 192 -3.04 -10.45 -23.92
CA ASP A 192 -4.46 -10.42 -23.52
C ASP A 192 -4.73 -11.74 -22.78
N MET A 193 -4.79 -11.72 -21.44
CA MET A 193 -4.66 -12.94 -20.65
C MET A 193 -5.68 -13.05 -19.52
N VAL A 194 -6.27 -14.23 -19.38
CA VAL A 194 -7.02 -14.63 -18.18
C VAL A 194 -6.14 -15.61 -17.40
N ILE A 195 -5.82 -15.28 -16.17
CA ILE A 195 -5.06 -16.12 -15.24
C ILE A 195 -6.07 -16.74 -14.29
N GLY A 196 -6.43 -18.00 -14.52
CA GLY A 196 -7.48 -18.69 -13.77
C GLY A 196 -7.15 -18.94 -12.30
N GLU A 197 -8.18 -19.38 -11.57
CA GLU A 197 -8.08 -19.65 -10.13
C GLU A 197 -6.90 -20.57 -9.79
N TYR A 198 -6.11 -20.20 -8.78
CA TYR A 198 -4.94 -20.95 -8.31
C TYR A 198 -3.81 -21.15 -9.33
N ALA A 199 -3.86 -20.53 -10.52
CA ALA A 199 -2.95 -20.81 -11.62
C ALA A 199 -1.46 -20.77 -11.23
N PHE A 200 -1.05 -19.87 -10.33
CA PHE A 200 0.30 -19.74 -9.79
C PHE A 200 0.33 -19.83 -8.26
N SER A 201 -0.66 -20.47 -7.63
CA SER A 201 -0.70 -20.59 -6.16
C SER A 201 0.43 -21.48 -5.64
N TYR A 202 0.95 -21.17 -4.44
CA TYR A 202 2.02 -21.92 -3.77
C TYR A 202 3.32 -22.06 -4.59
N CYS A 203 3.58 -21.16 -5.53
CA CYS A 203 4.86 -21.09 -6.23
C CYS A 203 5.89 -20.40 -5.32
N ASP A 204 6.40 -21.14 -4.33
CA ASP A 204 7.24 -20.64 -3.22
C ASP A 204 8.55 -19.96 -3.69
N ASP A 205 9.02 -20.23 -4.91
CA ASP A 205 10.31 -19.75 -5.43
C ASP A 205 10.20 -18.49 -6.30
N VAL A 206 9.00 -17.96 -6.54
CA VAL A 206 8.80 -16.74 -7.36
C VAL A 206 9.42 -15.53 -6.64
N GLU A 207 10.40 -14.89 -7.27
CA GLU A 207 11.08 -13.68 -6.79
C GLU A 207 10.73 -12.45 -7.65
N GLU A 208 10.21 -12.64 -8.86
CA GLU A 208 9.91 -11.55 -9.78
C GLU A 208 8.63 -11.81 -10.59
N VAL A 209 7.73 -10.83 -10.61
CA VAL A 209 6.54 -10.81 -11.47
C VAL A 209 6.57 -9.51 -12.28
N TYR A 210 6.78 -9.65 -13.59
CA TYR A 210 6.82 -8.52 -14.52
C TYR A 210 5.67 -8.60 -15.51
N ILE A 211 4.76 -7.64 -15.46
CA ILE A 211 3.62 -7.54 -16.38
C ILE A 211 3.69 -6.19 -17.11
N SER A 212 3.74 -6.23 -18.43
CA SER A 212 3.88 -5.00 -19.23
C SER A 212 3.00 -4.99 -20.47
N GLY A 213 2.43 -3.83 -20.81
CA GLY A 213 1.72 -3.63 -22.08
C GLY A 213 0.57 -4.61 -22.30
N SER A 214 -0.03 -5.12 -21.23
CA SER A 214 -0.93 -6.28 -21.24
C SER A 214 -2.31 -5.94 -20.69
N ASN A 215 -3.34 -6.58 -21.23
CA ASN A 215 -4.68 -6.59 -20.66
C ASN A 215 -4.89 -7.91 -19.89
N ILE A 216 -5.05 -7.82 -18.57
CA ILE A 216 -5.05 -8.98 -17.67
C ILE A 216 -6.33 -9.07 -16.86
N GLU A 217 -6.85 -10.28 -16.73
CA GLU A 217 -7.85 -10.65 -15.73
C GLU A 217 -7.22 -11.72 -14.86
N VAL A 218 -6.98 -11.41 -13.59
CA VAL A 218 -6.39 -12.34 -12.63
C VAL A 218 -7.50 -12.81 -11.71
N ASP A 219 -7.87 -14.09 -11.83
CA ASP A 219 -8.96 -14.67 -11.06
C ASP A 219 -8.61 -14.87 -9.59
N ASN A 220 -9.64 -15.17 -8.80
CA ASN A 220 -9.53 -15.36 -7.37
C ASN A 220 -8.45 -16.39 -7.02
N TYR A 221 -7.64 -16.06 -6.01
CA TYR A 221 -6.55 -16.93 -5.54
C TYR A 221 -5.49 -17.31 -6.58
N ALA A 222 -5.45 -16.67 -7.75
CA ALA A 222 -4.52 -17.04 -8.84
C ALA A 222 -3.07 -17.15 -8.37
N PHE A 223 -2.59 -16.26 -7.50
CA PHE A 223 -1.26 -16.25 -6.90
C PHE A 223 -1.32 -16.50 -5.39
N TYR A 224 -2.33 -17.22 -4.88
CA TYR A 224 -2.45 -17.43 -3.43
C TYR A 224 -1.19 -18.04 -2.81
N ASN A 225 -0.68 -17.42 -1.75
CA ASN A 225 0.49 -17.89 -0.99
C ASN A 225 1.73 -18.11 -1.87
N THR A 226 2.02 -17.15 -2.74
CA THR A 226 3.09 -17.27 -3.73
C THR A 226 4.31 -16.46 -3.38
N GLY A 227 5.47 -17.05 -3.70
CA GLY A 227 6.76 -16.40 -3.80
C GLY A 227 7.57 -16.25 -2.52
N ASN A 228 8.70 -15.59 -2.70
CA ASN A 228 9.72 -15.29 -1.71
C ASN A 228 10.36 -13.95 -2.08
N ASP A 229 10.07 -12.89 -1.31
CA ASP A 229 10.55 -11.53 -1.56
C ASP A 229 10.26 -11.00 -2.98
N ILE A 230 9.01 -11.15 -3.46
CA ILE A 230 8.61 -10.80 -4.83
C ILE A 230 8.79 -9.31 -5.09
N VAL A 231 9.53 -8.98 -6.15
CA VAL A 231 9.47 -7.69 -6.82
C VAL A 231 8.44 -7.77 -7.95
N MET A 232 7.34 -7.05 -7.77
CA MET A 232 6.22 -7.01 -8.72
C MET A 232 6.15 -5.67 -9.43
N GLU A 233 6.25 -5.71 -10.76
CA GLU A 233 6.11 -4.54 -11.63
C GLU A 233 4.97 -4.75 -12.62
N ILE A 234 3.99 -3.85 -12.60
CA ILE A 234 2.88 -3.80 -13.56
C ILE A 234 2.93 -2.44 -14.28
N VAL A 235 3.20 -2.45 -15.59
CA VAL A 235 3.44 -1.22 -16.36
C VAL A 235 2.63 -1.19 -17.66
N ASN A 236 1.95 -0.06 -17.92
CA ASN A 236 1.17 0.13 -19.15
C ASN A 236 0.14 -1.01 -19.36
N CYS A 237 -0.52 -1.42 -18.28
CA CYS A 237 -1.47 -2.52 -18.26
C CYS A 237 -2.90 -2.04 -18.04
N SER A 238 -3.85 -2.91 -18.40
CA SER A 238 -5.26 -2.74 -18.06
C SER A 238 -5.89 -4.02 -17.53
N GLY A 239 -6.98 -3.89 -16.79
CA GLY A 239 -7.82 -5.03 -16.40
C GLY A 239 -8.05 -5.11 -14.88
N THR A 240 -8.30 -6.31 -14.38
CA THR A 240 -8.80 -6.52 -13.00
C THR A 240 -7.98 -7.59 -12.29
N LEU A 241 -7.58 -7.30 -11.06
CA LEU A 241 -7.02 -8.28 -10.12
C LEU A 241 -8.12 -8.61 -9.12
N LYS A 242 -8.69 -9.81 -9.23
CA LYS A 242 -9.89 -10.19 -8.48
C LYS A 242 -9.61 -10.53 -7.01
N GLU A 243 -10.70 -10.77 -6.29
CA GLU A 243 -10.72 -11.07 -4.87
C GLU A 243 -9.67 -12.12 -4.48
N ASP A 244 -8.87 -11.82 -3.44
CA ASP A 244 -7.81 -12.68 -2.92
C ASP A 244 -6.71 -13.10 -3.94
N ALA A 245 -6.63 -12.50 -5.13
CA ALA A 245 -5.74 -12.99 -6.19
C ALA A 245 -4.27 -13.10 -5.78
N PHE A 246 -3.78 -12.22 -4.91
CA PHE A 246 -2.42 -12.21 -4.35
C PHE A 246 -2.43 -12.30 -2.81
N GLN A 247 -3.48 -12.87 -2.21
CA GLN A 247 -3.55 -13.03 -0.76
C GLN A 247 -2.38 -13.87 -0.24
N SER A 248 -1.75 -13.40 0.85
CA SER A 248 -0.61 -14.04 1.50
C SER A 248 0.62 -14.25 0.60
N CYS A 249 0.75 -13.49 -0.48
CA CYS A 249 1.99 -13.46 -1.26
C CYS A 249 3.11 -12.80 -0.47
N ALA A 250 4.34 -13.29 -0.67
CA ALA A 250 5.55 -12.65 -0.14
C ALA A 250 5.96 -11.45 -1.02
N VAL A 251 5.04 -10.52 -1.32
CA VAL A 251 5.36 -9.32 -2.11
C VAL A 251 6.19 -8.38 -1.27
N LEU A 252 7.47 -8.21 -1.64
CA LEU A 252 8.37 -7.24 -1.01
C LEU A 252 8.13 -5.83 -1.58
N GLN A 253 7.99 -5.72 -2.90
CA GLN A 253 7.80 -4.43 -3.59
C GLN A 253 6.73 -4.56 -4.67
N LEU A 254 5.75 -3.64 -4.64
CA LEU A 254 4.74 -3.50 -5.68
C LEU A 254 4.89 -2.14 -6.37
N THR A 255 5.10 -2.16 -7.68
CA THR A 255 5.09 -0.94 -8.52
C THR A 255 4.04 -1.09 -9.62
N ILE A 256 3.08 -0.17 -9.65
CA ILE A 256 2.07 -0.05 -10.70
C ILE A 256 2.25 1.30 -11.39
N SER A 257 2.52 1.30 -12.68
CA SER A 257 2.78 2.53 -13.44
C SER A 257 2.08 2.57 -14.79
N GLU A 258 1.66 3.76 -15.22
CA GLU A 258 1.03 3.99 -16.53
C GLU A 258 -0.17 3.07 -16.82
N SER A 259 -0.83 2.55 -15.78
CA SER A 259 -1.81 1.46 -15.87
C SER A 259 -3.22 1.89 -15.47
N THR A 260 -4.23 1.14 -15.91
CA THR A 260 -5.64 1.31 -15.51
C THR A 260 -6.17 0.00 -14.94
N LEU A 261 -6.25 -0.12 -13.63
CA LEU A 261 -6.55 -1.38 -12.94
C LEU A 261 -7.68 -1.24 -11.92
N GLU A 262 -8.42 -2.33 -11.73
CA GLU A 262 -9.33 -2.56 -10.61
C GLU A 262 -8.69 -3.59 -9.68
N LEU A 263 -8.53 -3.24 -8.41
CA LEU A 263 -7.97 -4.07 -7.35
C LEU A 263 -9.10 -4.46 -6.41
N ASP A 264 -9.63 -5.67 -6.56
CA ASP A 264 -10.79 -6.16 -5.80
C ASP A 264 -10.48 -6.41 -4.31
N GLU A 265 -11.53 -6.74 -3.55
CA GLU A 265 -11.44 -7.00 -2.11
C GLU A 265 -10.34 -8.02 -1.77
N TYR A 266 -9.55 -7.73 -0.73
CA TYR A 266 -8.50 -8.64 -0.21
C TYR A 266 -7.37 -9.03 -1.18
N VAL A 267 -7.28 -8.42 -2.37
CA VAL A 267 -6.32 -8.81 -3.43
C VAL A 267 -4.89 -8.98 -2.93
N PHE A 268 -4.39 -8.10 -2.07
CA PHE A 268 -3.06 -8.12 -1.43
C PHE A 268 -3.16 -8.21 0.09
N SER A 269 -4.18 -8.87 0.63
CA SER A 269 -4.33 -9.06 2.07
C SER A 269 -3.30 -10.04 2.64
N TYR A 270 -2.84 -9.78 3.87
CA TYR A 270 -1.83 -10.59 4.57
C TYR A 270 -0.48 -10.74 3.81
N CYS A 271 -0.12 -9.76 3.00
CA CYS A 271 1.21 -9.66 2.38
C CYS A 271 2.17 -9.06 3.40
N ASP A 272 2.58 -9.88 4.38
CA ASP A 272 3.32 -9.46 5.57
C ASP A 272 4.76 -9.00 5.28
N ASP A 273 5.34 -9.34 4.11
CA ASP A 273 6.73 -9.00 3.75
C ASP A 273 6.84 -7.67 2.96
N MET A 274 5.73 -6.93 2.79
CA MET A 274 5.66 -5.77 1.89
C MET A 274 6.36 -4.55 2.48
N GLU A 275 7.47 -4.12 1.85
CA GLU A 275 8.26 -2.94 2.26
C GLU A 275 7.93 -1.70 1.42
N ALA A 276 7.42 -1.86 0.19
CA ALA A 276 7.14 -0.72 -0.69
C ALA A 276 5.94 -0.94 -1.62
N VAL A 277 5.08 0.08 -1.71
CA VAL A 277 3.98 0.16 -2.68
C VAL A 277 4.06 1.49 -3.40
N ALA A 278 4.10 1.46 -4.73
CA ALA A 278 4.21 2.65 -5.57
C ALA A 278 3.22 2.63 -6.73
N PHE A 279 2.45 3.70 -6.84
CA PHE A 279 1.51 3.97 -7.93
C PHE A 279 1.94 5.25 -8.65
N ASP A 280 2.25 5.19 -9.94
CA ASP A 280 2.73 6.35 -10.72
C ASP A 280 2.02 6.49 -12.08
N ASN A 281 1.40 7.65 -12.32
CA ASN A 281 0.65 7.95 -13.55
C ASN A 281 -0.41 6.89 -13.89
N CYS A 282 -1.11 6.36 -12.89
CA CYS A 282 -2.13 5.32 -13.08
C CYS A 282 -3.54 5.79 -12.71
N THR A 283 -4.53 5.05 -13.18
CA THR A 283 -5.93 5.14 -12.74
C THR A 283 -6.27 3.82 -12.05
N VAL A 284 -6.43 3.83 -10.72
CA VAL A 284 -6.64 2.59 -9.96
C VAL A 284 -7.81 2.75 -9.00
N GLU A 285 -8.74 1.80 -9.07
CA GLU A 285 -9.78 1.60 -8.07
C GLU A 285 -9.31 0.53 -7.08
N ILE A 286 -9.20 0.90 -5.81
CA ILE A 286 -8.76 0.01 -4.73
C ILE A 286 -9.97 -0.29 -3.86
N GLU A 287 -10.48 -1.51 -3.96
CA GLU A 287 -11.66 -1.95 -3.24
C GLU A 287 -11.40 -2.16 -1.75
N ALA A 288 -12.50 -2.37 -1.02
CA ALA A 288 -12.45 -2.54 0.43
C ALA A 288 -11.52 -3.69 0.83
N TYR A 289 -10.73 -3.48 1.88
CA TYR A 289 -9.78 -4.47 2.40
C TYR A 289 -8.67 -4.95 1.44
N ALA A 290 -8.47 -4.31 0.29
CA ALA A 290 -7.50 -4.74 -0.73
C ALA A 290 -6.10 -5.09 -0.19
N PHE A 291 -5.58 -4.32 0.78
CA PHE A 291 -4.28 -4.50 1.43
C PHE A 291 -4.41 -4.87 2.92
N TYR A 292 -5.58 -5.36 3.37
CA TYR A 292 -5.86 -5.60 4.79
C TYR A 292 -4.75 -6.39 5.49
N ASN A 293 -4.27 -5.85 6.62
CA ASN A 293 -3.28 -6.48 7.48
C ASN A 293 -2.01 -6.93 6.72
N SER A 294 -1.47 -6.06 5.88
CA SER A 294 -0.25 -6.26 5.08
C SER A 294 0.84 -5.24 5.44
N GLY A 295 2.08 -5.52 5.03
CA GLY A 295 3.22 -4.63 5.22
C GLY A 295 4.19 -5.06 6.33
N ASP A 296 5.43 -4.59 6.20
CA ASP A 296 6.50 -4.60 7.21
C ASP A 296 7.22 -3.24 7.13
N ASP A 297 6.81 -2.27 7.98
CA ASP A 297 7.30 -0.88 7.93
C ASP A 297 7.19 -0.24 6.52
N ALA A 298 6.12 -0.54 5.79
CA ALA A 298 6.02 -0.26 4.36
C ALA A 298 5.94 1.24 4.02
N SER A 299 6.57 1.64 2.90
CA SER A 299 6.35 2.97 2.31
C SER A 299 5.32 2.90 1.18
N VAL A 300 4.21 3.63 1.33
CA VAL A 300 3.16 3.72 0.31
C VAL A 300 3.21 5.07 -0.39
N THR A 301 3.31 5.04 -1.72
CA THR A 301 3.40 6.25 -2.55
C THR A 301 2.41 6.24 -3.71
N PHE A 302 1.78 7.37 -3.92
CA PHE A 302 0.87 7.64 -5.03
C PHE A 302 1.31 8.94 -5.71
N THR A 303 1.61 8.90 -7.00
CA THR A 303 2.15 10.04 -7.75
C THR A 303 1.38 10.23 -9.06
N ASN A 304 0.87 11.45 -9.29
CA ASN A 304 0.18 11.84 -10.54
C ASN A 304 -0.92 10.86 -10.97
N SER A 305 -1.64 10.29 -10.02
CA SER A 305 -2.55 9.17 -10.24
C SER A 305 -3.99 9.55 -9.86
N GLU A 306 -4.96 8.94 -10.53
CA GLU A 306 -6.38 9.03 -10.18
C GLU A 306 -6.73 7.80 -9.36
N ILE A 307 -6.89 7.97 -8.04
CA ILE A 307 -7.09 6.85 -7.13
C ILE A 307 -8.38 7.06 -6.35
N ASN A 308 -9.21 6.02 -6.36
CA ASN A 308 -10.31 5.86 -5.41
C ASN A 308 -9.93 4.74 -4.44
N ILE A 309 -9.73 5.07 -3.16
CA ILE A 309 -9.39 4.09 -2.12
C ILE A 309 -10.63 3.87 -1.24
N ASN A 310 -11.28 2.73 -1.42
CA ASN A 310 -12.51 2.39 -0.69
C ASN A 310 -12.22 2.00 0.78
N ASP A 311 -13.30 1.82 1.53
CA ASP A 311 -13.27 1.61 2.99
C ASP A 311 -12.30 0.50 3.41
N LYS A 312 -11.49 0.78 4.44
CA LYS A 312 -10.57 -0.18 5.07
C LYS A 312 -9.53 -0.81 4.14
N ALA A 313 -9.29 -0.25 2.95
CA ALA A 313 -8.35 -0.81 1.98
C ALA A 313 -6.96 -1.10 2.57
N PHE A 314 -6.46 -0.28 3.50
CA PHE A 314 -5.19 -0.44 4.21
C PHE A 314 -5.37 -0.60 5.73
N GLN A 315 -6.51 -1.13 6.18
CA GLN A 315 -6.75 -1.31 7.61
C GLN A 315 -5.73 -2.30 8.20
N SER A 316 -5.17 -1.92 9.35
CA SER A 316 -4.20 -2.71 10.11
C SER A 316 -2.90 -3.01 9.35
N CYS A 317 -2.55 -2.22 8.34
CA CYS A 317 -1.27 -2.36 7.67
C CYS A 317 -0.09 -1.88 8.54
N SER A 318 1.06 -2.54 8.45
CA SER A 318 2.32 -2.01 8.99
C SER A 318 2.95 -1.11 7.93
N LEU A 319 2.58 0.18 7.96
CA LEU A 319 3.12 1.21 7.09
C LEU A 319 4.03 2.13 7.89
N ALA A 320 5.19 2.52 7.39
CA ALA A 320 6.02 3.56 8.00
C ALA A 320 5.61 4.97 7.51
N THR A 321 5.30 5.11 6.22
CA THR A 321 4.98 6.40 5.58
C THR A 321 3.93 6.29 4.50
N LEU A 322 3.07 7.30 4.39
CA LEU A 322 2.13 7.49 3.28
C LEU A 322 2.40 8.82 2.58
N ASN A 323 2.59 8.77 1.25
CA ASN A 323 2.81 9.98 0.44
C ASN A 323 1.95 9.98 -0.83
N ILE A 324 1.01 10.90 -0.93
CA ILE A 324 0.11 11.09 -2.07
C ILE A 324 0.42 12.46 -2.71
N THR A 325 0.85 12.52 -3.97
CA THR A 325 1.21 13.80 -4.63
C THR A 325 0.70 13.89 -6.06
N GLY A 326 0.19 15.06 -6.44
CA GLY A 326 -0.34 15.29 -7.79
C GLY A 326 -1.63 14.52 -8.10
N CYS A 327 -2.38 14.12 -7.07
CA CYS A 327 -3.60 13.32 -7.17
C CYS A 327 -4.82 14.09 -6.65
N GLU A 328 -5.98 13.88 -7.26
CA GLU A 328 -7.26 14.04 -6.55
C GLU A 328 -7.38 12.87 -5.57
N THR A 329 -7.72 13.15 -4.31
CA THR A 329 -7.61 12.14 -3.24
C THR A 329 -8.95 11.92 -2.56
N VAL A 330 -9.46 10.70 -2.63
CA VAL A 330 -10.61 10.23 -1.84
C VAL A 330 -10.18 8.99 -1.07
N LEU A 331 -10.21 9.09 0.26
CA LEU A 331 -9.91 8.00 1.19
C LEU A 331 -11.20 7.61 1.91
N GLY A 332 -11.63 6.37 1.76
CA GLY A 332 -12.84 5.83 2.39
C GLY A 332 -12.77 5.71 3.92
N GLU A 333 -13.85 5.21 4.50
CA GLU A 333 -13.98 5.01 5.95
C GLU A 333 -12.93 4.01 6.45
N TYR A 334 -12.27 4.30 7.57
CA TYR A 334 -11.28 3.41 8.20
C TYR A 334 -10.07 3.01 7.31
N THR A 335 -9.82 3.69 6.18
CA THR A 335 -8.85 3.28 5.16
C THR A 335 -7.48 2.88 5.71
N PHE A 336 -6.89 3.68 6.59
CA PHE A 336 -5.60 3.45 7.25
C PHE A 336 -5.77 3.28 8.77
N SER A 337 -6.93 2.81 9.24
CA SER A 337 -7.16 2.61 10.66
C SER A 337 -6.27 1.51 11.22
N TYR A 338 -5.77 1.69 12.44
CA TYR A 338 -4.84 0.78 13.11
C TYR A 338 -3.52 0.54 12.37
N CYS A 339 -3.07 1.47 11.52
CA CYS A 339 -1.70 1.47 11.02
C CYS A 339 -0.75 1.96 12.13
N GLU A 340 -0.47 1.09 13.10
CA GLU A 340 0.21 1.44 14.36
C GLU A 340 1.66 1.88 14.18
N ASP A 341 2.31 1.51 13.07
CA ASP A 341 3.70 1.89 12.73
C ASP A 341 3.79 3.17 11.88
N LEU A 342 2.65 3.72 11.41
CA LEU A 342 2.62 4.87 10.49
C LEU A 342 3.11 6.11 11.21
N THR A 343 4.22 6.70 10.73
CA THR A 343 4.86 7.87 11.37
C THR A 343 4.62 9.18 10.65
N GLU A 344 4.37 9.13 9.34
CA GLU A 344 4.23 10.31 8.49
C GLU A 344 3.16 10.12 7.42
N VAL A 345 2.28 11.11 7.31
CA VAL A 345 1.28 11.23 6.25
C VAL A 345 1.49 12.56 5.51
N ILE A 346 1.74 12.46 4.21
CA ILE A 346 1.81 13.59 3.28
C ILE A 346 0.75 13.39 2.21
N ILE A 347 -0.20 14.31 2.14
CA ILE A 347 -1.18 14.41 1.06
C ILE A 347 -0.97 15.77 0.41
N GLY A 348 -0.48 15.79 -0.82
CA GLY A 348 -0.14 16.99 -1.59
C GLY A 348 -1.37 17.74 -2.10
N ALA A 349 -1.15 18.73 -2.97
CA ALA A 349 -2.22 19.56 -3.50
C ALA A 349 -3.16 18.80 -4.47
N GLY A 350 -4.47 18.93 -4.25
CA GLY A 350 -5.60 18.37 -5.01
C GLY A 350 -6.91 18.59 -4.22
N ASN A 351 -8.09 18.24 -4.75
CA ASN A 351 -9.24 18.08 -3.85
C ASN A 351 -9.02 16.82 -3.01
N ILE A 352 -9.30 16.94 -1.72
CA ILE A 352 -8.99 15.93 -0.73
C ILE A 352 -10.25 15.67 0.08
N GLU A 353 -10.64 14.41 0.15
CA GLU A 353 -11.66 13.88 1.05
C GLU A 353 -11.04 12.76 1.88
N ILE A 354 -10.90 13.00 3.19
CA ILE A 354 -10.43 12.02 4.16
C ILE A 354 -11.65 11.53 4.93
N GLY A 355 -12.07 10.30 4.68
CA GLY A 355 -13.27 9.72 5.26
C GLY A 355 -13.22 9.51 6.76
N SER A 356 -14.40 9.22 7.32
CA SER A 356 -14.57 8.98 8.75
C SER A 356 -13.62 7.89 9.26
N TYR A 357 -13.02 8.10 10.44
CA TYR A 357 -12.07 7.16 11.05
C TYR A 357 -10.85 6.76 10.17
N CYS A 358 -10.54 7.49 9.09
CA CYS A 358 -9.53 7.07 8.10
C CYS A 358 -8.18 6.67 8.72
N PHE A 359 -7.66 7.42 9.68
CA PHE A 359 -6.42 7.16 10.41
C PHE A 359 -6.67 6.80 11.87
N TYR A 360 -7.85 6.27 12.21
CA TYR A 360 -8.20 5.95 13.58
C TYR A 360 -7.15 5.06 14.25
N ASN A 361 -6.67 5.46 15.42
CA ASN A 361 -5.72 4.71 16.24
C ASN A 361 -4.37 4.43 15.55
N CYS A 362 -3.88 5.35 14.71
CA CYS A 362 -2.48 5.36 14.25
C CYS A 362 -1.55 5.90 15.34
N THR A 363 -1.15 5.01 16.26
CA THR A 363 -0.48 5.37 17.52
C THR A 363 1.00 5.77 17.38
N SER A 364 1.61 5.65 16.20
CA SER A 364 2.96 6.17 15.94
C SER A 364 2.98 7.40 15.03
N LEU A 365 1.82 7.88 14.59
CA LEU A 365 1.73 8.98 13.63
C LEU A 365 2.23 10.25 14.27
N VAL A 366 3.30 10.86 13.75
CA VAL A 366 3.90 12.08 14.33
C VAL A 366 3.54 13.31 13.51
N ASN A 367 3.64 13.21 12.18
CA ASN A 367 3.49 14.34 11.27
C ASN A 367 2.40 14.09 10.24
N VAL A 368 1.49 15.06 10.12
CA VAL A 368 0.46 15.08 9.08
C VAL A 368 0.58 16.39 8.31
N SER A 369 0.71 16.28 6.99
CA SER A 369 0.80 17.41 6.07
C SER A 369 -0.20 17.24 4.93
N ILE A 370 -1.25 18.06 4.91
CA ILE A 370 -2.35 18.00 3.94
C ILE A 370 -2.33 19.29 3.13
N ALA A 371 -2.18 19.20 1.82
CA ALA A 371 -2.09 20.31 0.86
C ALA A 371 -1.10 21.44 1.28
N ALA A 372 -0.07 21.12 2.06
CA ALA A 372 0.78 22.12 2.73
C ALA A 372 1.53 23.04 1.76
N ASP A 373 1.77 22.57 0.54
CA ASP A 373 2.41 23.26 -0.58
C ASP A 373 1.42 23.91 -1.56
N SER A 374 0.10 23.74 -1.35
CA SER A 374 -0.93 24.34 -2.19
C SER A 374 -0.93 25.87 -2.10
N GLU A 375 -1.05 26.52 -3.26
CA GLU A 375 -1.29 27.97 -3.37
C GLU A 375 -2.75 28.31 -3.74
N ASP A 376 -3.63 27.31 -3.86
CA ASP A 376 -4.98 27.44 -4.38
C ASP A 376 -6.04 27.31 -3.28
N ASP A 377 -6.67 28.43 -2.90
CA ASP A 377 -7.75 28.45 -1.91
C ASP A 377 -9.07 27.82 -2.41
N SER A 378 -9.17 27.44 -3.69
CA SER A 378 -10.40 26.89 -4.27
C SER A 378 -10.52 25.37 -4.20
N LEU A 379 -9.48 24.67 -3.75
CA LEU A 379 -9.50 23.23 -3.51
C LEU A 379 -10.48 22.90 -2.39
N ALA A 380 -11.28 21.84 -2.55
CA ALA A 380 -12.09 21.30 -1.47
C ALA A 380 -11.22 20.40 -0.58
N LEU A 381 -11.19 20.67 0.72
CA LEU A 381 -10.45 19.88 1.71
C LEU A 381 -11.43 19.45 2.80
N VAL A 382 -11.82 18.17 2.79
CA VAL A 382 -12.75 17.60 3.77
C VAL A 382 -11.99 16.61 4.64
N ILE A 383 -12.00 16.86 5.94
CA ILE A 383 -11.52 15.92 6.97
C ILE A 383 -12.75 15.50 7.76
N ASP A 384 -13.23 14.29 7.53
CA ASP A 384 -14.51 13.83 8.06
C ASP A 384 -14.41 13.36 9.54
N ASP A 385 -15.54 12.95 10.12
CA ASP A 385 -15.66 12.63 11.53
C ASP A 385 -14.58 11.64 12.02
N LYS A 386 -13.92 12.01 13.12
CA LYS A 386 -12.92 11.16 13.81
C LYS A 386 -11.77 10.67 12.92
N ALA A 387 -11.51 11.34 11.79
CA ALA A 387 -10.50 10.93 10.81
C ALA A 387 -9.13 10.62 11.44
N PHE A 388 -8.71 11.36 12.47
CA PHE A 388 -7.45 11.16 13.20
C PHE A 388 -7.68 10.88 14.69
N GLN A 389 -8.84 10.35 15.08
CA GLN A 389 -9.11 10.07 16.49
C GLN A 389 -8.10 9.07 17.06
N SER A 390 -7.59 9.36 18.26
CA SER A 390 -6.63 8.52 18.99
C SER A 390 -5.28 8.32 18.26
N CYS A 391 -4.87 9.28 17.43
CA CYS A 391 -3.52 9.32 16.86
C CYS A 391 -2.52 9.98 17.82
N SER A 392 -1.25 9.59 17.77
CA SER A 392 -0.15 10.28 18.49
C SER A 392 0.42 11.48 17.73
N VAL A 393 -0.38 12.07 16.84
CA VAL A 393 0.05 13.16 15.95
C VAL A 393 0.50 14.36 16.78
N GLN A 394 1.69 14.88 16.47
CA GLN A 394 2.26 16.04 17.17
C GLN A 394 2.05 17.33 16.38
N ASN A 395 2.23 17.26 15.06
CA ASN A 395 2.15 18.42 14.19
C ASN A 395 1.24 18.13 12.99
N VAL A 396 0.24 18.99 12.81
CA VAL A 396 -0.66 18.95 11.66
C VAL A 396 -0.51 20.24 10.88
N ILE A 397 -0.30 20.12 9.57
CA ILE A 397 -0.36 21.25 8.64
C ILE A 397 -1.52 20.99 7.68
N ILE A 398 -2.51 21.87 7.70
CA ILE A 398 -3.59 21.93 6.71
C ILE A 398 -3.33 23.17 5.86
N GLY A 399 -2.90 22.95 4.63
CA GLY A 399 -2.54 24.00 3.69
C GLY A 399 -3.74 24.76 3.14
N ARG A 400 -3.56 25.42 1.99
CA ARG A 400 -4.59 26.32 1.44
C ARG A 400 -5.67 25.54 0.72
N GLY A 401 -6.92 25.82 1.06
CA GLY A 401 -8.14 25.31 0.45
C GLY A 401 -9.39 25.80 1.19
N ASN A 402 -10.55 25.34 0.76
CA ASN A 402 -11.82 25.46 1.46
C ASN A 402 -12.00 24.24 2.37
N THR A 403 -11.63 24.41 3.64
CA THR A 403 -11.46 23.33 4.62
C THR A 403 -12.72 23.13 5.44
N GLU A 404 -13.20 21.88 5.51
CA GLU A 404 -14.26 21.42 6.41
C GLU A 404 -13.67 20.34 7.33
N ILE A 405 -13.90 20.46 8.65
CA ILE A 405 -13.39 19.53 9.66
C ILE A 405 -14.56 18.98 10.48
N GLY A 406 -14.76 17.67 10.42
CA GLY A 406 -15.87 16.95 11.03
C GLY A 406 -15.74 16.72 12.54
N ASP A 407 -16.79 16.15 13.13
CA ASP A 407 -16.94 15.94 14.56
C ASP A 407 -15.77 15.08 15.09
N TYR A 408 -15.16 15.49 16.20
CA TYR A 408 -14.10 14.73 16.88
C TYR A 408 -12.88 14.38 16.00
N ALA A 409 -12.63 15.08 14.88
CA ALA A 409 -11.61 14.72 13.88
C ALA A 409 -10.21 14.48 14.47
N PHE A 410 -9.79 15.25 15.48
CA PHE A 410 -8.50 15.09 16.19
C PHE A 410 -8.70 14.76 17.68
N SER A 411 -9.83 14.17 18.05
CA SER A 411 -10.10 13.84 19.45
C SER A 411 -9.15 12.77 19.99
N TYR A 412 -8.80 12.87 21.27
CA TYR A 412 -7.84 11.99 21.95
C TYR A 412 -6.45 11.96 21.31
N CYS A 413 -6.07 12.99 20.55
CA CYS A 413 -4.69 13.18 20.13
C CYS A 413 -3.88 13.80 21.28
N GLU A 414 -3.50 12.96 22.25
CA GLU A 414 -2.86 13.37 23.52
C GLU A 414 -1.45 13.93 23.35
N ASP A 415 -0.81 13.70 22.19
CA ASP A 415 0.53 14.21 21.85
C ASP A 415 0.48 15.46 20.95
N LEU A 416 -0.72 15.96 20.61
CA LEU A 416 -0.89 17.07 19.65
C LEU A 416 -0.36 18.39 20.21
N VAL A 417 0.68 18.92 19.56
CA VAL A 417 1.36 20.15 19.94
C VAL A 417 0.85 21.33 19.11
N SER A 418 0.72 21.15 17.80
CA SER A 418 0.33 22.26 16.92
C SER A 418 -0.48 21.85 15.69
N VAL A 419 -1.39 22.75 15.30
CA VAL A 419 -2.16 22.67 14.06
C VAL A 419 -2.02 24.00 13.32
N ASP A 420 -1.47 24.00 12.10
CA ASP A 420 -1.39 25.17 11.21
C ASP A 420 -2.40 25.03 10.07
N ILE A 421 -3.48 25.82 10.14
CA ILE A 421 -4.55 25.87 9.15
C ILE A 421 -4.41 27.14 8.31
N ARG A 422 -4.34 26.97 6.99
CA ARG A 422 -4.19 28.05 6.02
C ARG A 422 -5.39 28.11 5.09
N GLY A 423 -5.64 29.26 4.47
CA GLY A 423 -6.73 29.41 3.51
C GLY A 423 -8.07 29.69 4.19
N VAL A 424 -9.15 29.05 3.74
CA VAL A 424 -10.51 29.28 4.22
C VAL A 424 -10.93 28.10 5.09
N LEU A 425 -11.15 28.32 6.38
CA LEU A 425 -11.86 27.38 7.24
C LEU A 425 -13.36 27.62 7.03
N ALA A 426 -14.00 26.73 6.27
CA ALA A 426 -15.38 26.83 5.85
C ALA A 426 -16.34 26.35 6.93
N ASP A 427 -15.98 25.24 7.56
CA ASP A 427 -16.71 24.66 8.68
C ASP A 427 -15.76 23.94 9.65
N MET A 428 -16.16 23.89 10.91
CA MET A 428 -15.49 23.16 11.98
C MET A 428 -16.58 22.68 12.94
N GLU A 429 -16.81 21.38 12.94
CA GLU A 429 -17.86 20.75 13.74
C GLU A 429 -17.46 20.61 15.22
N ASP A 430 -18.26 19.93 16.03
CA ASP A 430 -18.08 19.93 17.49
C ASP A 430 -16.92 19.02 17.93
N TYR A 431 -16.25 19.40 19.02
CA TYR A 431 -15.29 18.54 19.75
C TYR A 431 -14.07 18.08 18.94
N VAL A 432 -13.69 18.82 17.89
CA VAL A 432 -12.56 18.50 17.01
C VAL A 432 -11.30 18.19 17.80
N PHE A 433 -11.01 18.97 18.85
CA PHE A 433 -9.82 18.80 19.70
C PHE A 433 -10.14 18.26 21.10
N TYR A 434 -11.22 17.48 21.24
CA TYR A 434 -11.59 16.90 22.53
C TYR A 434 -10.50 15.98 23.10
N ASN A 435 -10.12 16.19 24.37
CA ASN A 435 -9.01 15.50 25.03
C ASN A 435 -7.64 15.68 24.33
N CYS A 436 -7.42 16.79 23.64
CA CYS A 436 -6.07 17.25 23.30
C CYS A 436 -5.40 17.99 24.46
N PRO A 437 -4.05 18.18 24.44
CA PRO A 437 -3.33 18.93 25.46
C PRO A 437 -3.84 20.36 25.66
N GLU A 438 -3.79 20.85 26.91
CA GLU A 438 -4.14 22.24 27.23
C GLU A 438 -3.21 23.26 26.55
N GLU A 439 -1.96 22.87 26.27
CA GLU A 439 -0.95 23.70 25.59
C GLU A 439 -1.03 23.65 24.05
N LEU A 440 -2.02 22.97 23.48
CA LEU A 440 -2.24 22.91 22.03
C LEU A 440 -2.32 24.32 21.41
N VAL A 441 -1.49 24.58 20.40
CA VAL A 441 -1.50 25.82 19.64
C VAL A 441 -2.09 25.62 18.26
N ILE A 442 -3.17 26.34 17.97
CA ILE A 442 -3.81 26.36 16.65
C ILE A 442 -3.48 27.69 15.98
N LEU A 443 -2.79 27.62 14.84
CA LEU A 443 -2.51 28.76 13.99
C LEU A 443 -3.50 28.76 12.84
N TYR A 444 -4.39 29.76 12.81
CA TYR A 444 -5.28 29.98 11.68
C TYR A 444 -4.87 31.25 10.93
N ASN A 445 -4.36 31.09 9.71
CA ASN A 445 -3.81 32.18 8.90
C ASN A 445 -2.81 33.08 9.65
N GLY A 446 -2.03 32.49 10.56
CA GLY A 446 -1.00 33.15 11.36
C GLY A 446 -1.49 33.79 12.68
N GLU A 447 -2.80 33.77 12.96
CA GLU A 447 -3.32 34.13 14.29
C GLU A 447 -3.41 32.88 15.18
N SER A 448 -3.15 33.04 16.48
CA SER A 448 -3.04 31.92 17.43
C SER A 448 -4.28 31.78 18.29
N TYR A 449 -4.73 30.54 18.43
CA TYR A 449 -5.89 30.09 19.19
C TYR A 449 -5.50 28.88 20.05
N ASP A 450 -6.29 28.62 21.09
CA ASP A 450 -6.38 27.31 21.74
C ASP A 450 -7.58 26.53 21.15
N GLY A 451 -7.73 25.25 21.52
CA GLY A 451 -8.80 24.39 21.00
C GLY A 451 -10.21 24.96 21.23
N GLU A 452 -10.51 25.43 22.45
CA GLU A 452 -11.85 25.95 22.78
C GLU A 452 -12.13 27.29 22.06
N SER A 453 -11.14 28.17 21.92
CA SER A 453 -11.32 29.49 21.32
C SER A 453 -11.45 29.45 19.80
N ILE A 454 -10.83 28.50 19.10
CA ILE A 454 -11.04 28.35 17.65
C ILE A 454 -12.45 27.81 17.35
N GLU A 455 -12.91 26.80 18.09
CA GLU A 455 -14.25 26.20 17.94
C GLU A 455 -15.35 27.24 18.22
N ASN A 456 -15.12 28.18 19.14
CA ASN A 456 -16.07 29.27 19.43
C ASN A 456 -15.95 30.48 18.47
N ALA A 457 -14.88 30.59 17.70
CA ALA A 457 -14.63 31.73 16.81
C ALA A 457 -15.27 31.56 15.42
N MET A 458 -15.60 30.32 15.07
CA MET A 458 -16.34 29.95 13.86
C MET A 458 -17.83 29.83 14.16
#